data_AF-U6CZB4-F1
#
_entry.id   AF-U6CZB4-F1
#
_cell.length_a   1.000
_cell.length_b   1.000
_cell.length_c   1.000
_cell.angle_alpha   90.00
_cell.angle_beta   90.00
_cell.angle_gamma   90.00
#
_symmetry.space_group_name_H-M   'P 1'
#
loop_
_entity.id
_entity.type
_entity.pdbx_description
1 polymer ?
#
loop_
_entity_poly.entity_id
_entity_poly.type
_entity_poly.pdbx_seq_one_letter_code
_entity_poly.pdbx_strand_id
1 'polypeptide(L)'
;SGKMPEVDYVVLSEWFDWIVRNIDVSVDLIVYLRTTPETCYQRLQLRCREEETVIPLEYLNAIHHLYEEWLIKGGLFPVAAPVLVIEADHD
;
A
#
# COMPACT_ATOMS: atom_id res chain seq x y z
N SER A 1 -8.54 -0.99 18.08
CA SER A 1 -9.86 -1.00 17.43
C SER A 1 -9.64 -0.91 15.94
N GLY A 2 -10.04 -1.94 15.18
CA GLY A 2 -9.99 -1.90 13.72
C GLY A 2 -10.94 -0.84 13.20
N LYS A 3 -10.56 -0.13 12.13
CA LYS A 3 -11.40 0.91 11.51
C LYS A 3 -12.57 0.32 10.71
N MET A 4 -12.56 -0.99 10.48
CA MET A 4 -13.56 -1.75 9.74
C MET A 4 -14.22 -2.78 10.67
N PRO A 5 -15.56 -2.80 10.76
CA PRO A 5 -16.28 -3.88 11.42
C PRO A 5 -15.93 -5.24 10.84
N GLU A 6 -16.00 -6.29 11.66
CA GLU A 6 -15.64 -7.66 11.24
C GLU A 6 -16.48 -8.14 10.04
N VAL A 7 -17.79 -7.86 10.05
CA VAL A 7 -18.68 -8.25 8.95
C VAL A 7 -18.28 -7.58 7.62
N ASP A 8 -17.93 -6.30 7.65
CA ASP A 8 -17.52 -5.56 6.45
C ASP A 8 -16.18 -6.10 5.93
N TYR A 9 -15.27 -6.44 6.84
CA TYR A 9 -13.99 -7.05 6.50
C TYR A 9 -14.15 -8.42 5.85
N VAL A 10 -15.05 -9.27 6.37
CA VAL A 10 -15.34 -10.60 5.80
C VAL A 10 -15.90 -10.45 4.39
N VAL A 11 -16.90 -9.59 4.20
CA VAL A 11 -17.49 -9.35 2.87
C VAL A 11 -16.42 -8.86 1.88
N LEU A 12 -15.59 -7.90 2.28
CA LEU A 12 -14.51 -7.39 1.43
C LEU A 12 -13.48 -8.48 1.08
N SER A 13 -13.14 -9.34 2.04
CA SER A 13 -12.18 -10.43 1.85
C SER A 13 -12.73 -11.50 0.89
N GLU A 14 -14.01 -11.87 1.01
CA GLU A 14 -14.64 -12.83 0.09
C GLU A 14 -14.69 -12.31 -1.35
N TRP A 15 -14.99 -11.02 -1.54
CA TRP A 15 -14.95 -10.39 -2.86
C TRP A 15 -13.54 -10.36 -3.44
N PHE A 16 -12.55 -10.00 -2.61
CA PHE A 16 -11.14 -10.02 -3.02
C PHE A 16 -10.72 -11.42 -3.49
N ASP A 17 -11.00 -12.45 -2.69
CA ASP A 17 -10.72 -13.85 -3.02
C ASP A 17 -11.39 -14.30 -4.31
N TRP A 18 -12.65 -13.91 -4.50
CA TRP A 18 -13.41 -14.25 -5.71
C TRP A 18 -12.78 -13.60 -6.95
N ILE A 19 -12.41 -12.32 -6.88
CA ILE A 19 -11.76 -11.61 -7.98
C ILE A 19 -10.43 -12.29 -8.35
N VAL A 20 -9.56 -12.54 -7.37
CA VAL A 20 -8.24 -13.17 -7.60
C VAL A 20 -8.37 -14.55 -8.25
N ARG A 21 -9.43 -15.31 -7.93
CA ARG A 21 -9.65 -16.65 -8.50
C ARG A 21 -10.31 -16.66 -9.88
N ASN A 22 -11.14 -15.67 -10.19
CA ASN A 22 -12.04 -15.73 -11.35
C ASN A 22 -11.74 -14.68 -12.42
N ILE A 23 -10.90 -13.69 -12.13
CA ILE A 23 -10.51 -12.63 -13.06
C ILE A 23 -9.00 -12.67 -13.26
N ASP A 24 -8.56 -12.60 -14.51
CA ASP A 24 -7.14 -12.46 -14.82
C ASP A 24 -6.66 -11.06 -14.43
N VAL A 25 -5.98 -10.99 -13.29
CA VAL A 25 -5.34 -9.80 -12.72
C VAL A 25 -3.82 -9.94 -12.71
N SER A 26 -3.28 -10.84 -13.54
CA SER A 26 -1.84 -11.06 -13.63
C SER A 26 -1.12 -9.81 -14.14
N VAL A 27 0.10 -9.62 -13.65
CA VAL A 27 0.98 -8.52 -14.03
C VAL A 27 2.38 -9.07 -14.28
N ASP A 28 3.10 -8.50 -15.24
CA ASP A 28 4.47 -8.93 -15.57
C ASP A 28 5.52 -8.30 -14.66
N LEU A 29 5.21 -7.15 -14.04
CA LEU A 29 6.14 -6.34 -13.26
C LEU A 29 5.39 -5.45 -12.27
N ILE A 30 5.92 -5.33 -11.05
CA ILE A 30 5.52 -4.33 -10.07
C ILE A 30 6.61 -3.26 -9.98
N VAL A 31 6.26 -1.99 -10.16
CA VAL A 31 7.18 -0.86 -9.95
C VAL A 31 6.88 -0.25 -8.59
N TYR A 32 7.80 -0.41 -7.64
CA TYR A 32 7.69 0.14 -6.30
C TYR A 32 8.49 1.44 -6.18
N LEU A 33 7.78 2.57 -6.20
CA LEU A 33 8.34 3.90 -5.91
C LEU A 33 8.51 4.04 -4.39
N ARG A 34 9.70 3.71 -3.91
CA ARG A 34 10.00 3.63 -2.49
C ARG A 34 10.47 4.99 -1.99
N THR A 35 9.84 5.47 -0.93
CA THR A 35 10.18 6.74 -0.28
C THR A 35 9.98 6.62 1.22
N THR A 36 10.71 7.42 1.98
CA THR A 36 10.47 7.55 3.42
C THR A 36 9.08 8.13 3.73
N PRO A 37 8.46 7.75 4.86
CA PRO A 37 7.21 8.36 5.33
C PRO A 37 7.29 9.88 5.48
N GLU A 38 8.45 10.41 5.87
CA GLU A 38 8.72 11.83 6.05
C GLU A 38 8.67 12.59 4.71
N THR A 39 9.35 12.08 3.67
CA THR A 39 9.28 12.64 2.32
C THR A 39 7.84 12.58 1.79
N CYS A 40 7.15 11.45 1.99
CA CYS A 40 5.74 11.30 1.63
C CYS A 40 4.84 12.32 2.32
N TYR A 41 5.06 12.55 3.62
CA TYR A 41 4.31 13.52 4.41
C TYR A 41 4.54 14.95 3.90
N GLN A 42 5.80 15.34 3.66
CA GLN A 42 6.12 16.64 3.07
C GLN A 42 5.43 16.83 1.70
N ARG A 43 5.45 15.80 0.84
CA ARG A 43 4.76 15.83 -0.46
C ARG A 43 3.23 15.89 -0.34
N LEU A 44 2.63 15.27 0.67
CA LEU A 44 1.20 15.41 0.97
C LEU A 44 0.87 16.86 1.36
N GLN A 45 1.66 17.43 2.26
CA GLN A 45 1.49 18.83 2.70
C GLN A 45 1.66 19.81 1.52
N LEU A 46 2.63 19.60 0.64
CA LEU A 46 2.84 20.44 -0.55
C LEU A 46 1.70 20.34 -1.58
N ARG A 47 1.07 19.16 -1.71
CA ARG A 47 -0.07 18.96 -2.61
C ARG A 47 -1.35 19.64 -2.12
N CYS A 48 -1.48 19.89 -0.82
CA CYS A 48 -2.59 20.63 -0.20
C CYS A 48 -4.00 20.11 -0.58
N ARG A 49 -4.21 18.79 -0.72
CA ARG A 49 -5.56 18.24 -0.91
C ARG A 49 -6.32 18.30 0.41
N GLU A 50 -7.51 18.89 0.40
CA GLU A 50 -8.30 19.12 1.62
C GLU A 50 -8.56 17.81 2.38
N GLU A 51 -8.83 16.71 1.67
CA GLU A 51 -9.13 15.40 2.23
C GLU A 51 -7.90 14.72 2.87
N GLU A 52 -6.69 15.12 2.48
CA GLU A 52 -5.43 14.53 2.95
C GLU A 52 -4.83 15.29 4.15
N THR A 53 -5.36 16.48 4.50
CA THR A 53 -4.81 17.35 5.56
C THR A 53 -4.79 16.72 6.96
N VAL A 54 -5.69 15.77 7.21
CA VAL A 54 -5.86 15.11 8.53
C VAL A 54 -5.02 13.83 8.65
N ILE A 55 -4.29 13.44 7.61
CA ILE A 55 -3.50 12.19 7.61
C ILE A 55 -2.26 12.36 8.51
N PRO A 56 -2.13 11.59 9.61
CA PRO A 56 -1.00 11.71 10.51
C PRO A 56 0.22 10.92 9.99
N LEU A 57 1.43 11.32 10.38
CA LEU A 57 2.67 10.66 9.97
C LEU A 57 2.72 9.19 10.41
N GLU A 58 2.13 8.85 11.55
CA GLU A 58 2.04 7.49 12.08
C GLU A 58 1.26 6.56 11.14
N TYR A 59 0.26 7.10 10.43
CA TYR A 59 -0.50 6.33 9.44
C TYR A 59 0.35 6.01 8.22
N LEU A 60 1.16 6.96 7.75
CA LEU A 60 2.09 6.75 6.65
C LEU A 60 3.19 5.74 7.01
N ASN A 61 3.68 5.79 8.25
CA ASN A 61 4.62 4.79 8.78
C ASN A 61 4.01 3.38 8.75
N ALA A 62 2.76 3.22 9.19
CA ALA A 62 2.08 1.93 9.17
C ALA A 62 1.91 1.39 7.74
N ILE A 63 1.54 2.25 6.78
CA ILE A 63 1.43 1.88 5.36
C ILE A 63 2.79 1.51 4.78
N HIS A 64 3.82 2.31 5.03
CA HIS A 64 5.18 2.03 4.56
C HIS A 64 5.66 0.67 5.05
N HIS A 65 5.45 0.35 6.33
CA HIS A 65 5.80 -0.95 6.87
C HIS A 65 5.08 -2.11 6.16
N LEU A 66 3.79 -1.98 5.85
CA LEU A 66 3.05 -3.01 5.10
C LEU A 66 3.63 -3.23 3.69
N TYR A 67 4.02 -2.16 2.99
CA TYR A 67 4.67 -2.30 1.68
C TYR A 67 6.07 -2.92 1.76
N GLU A 68 6.86 -2.57 2.77
CA GLU A 68 8.18 -3.17 3.01
C GLU A 68 8.09 -4.68 3.31
N GLU A 69 7.12 -5.07 4.15
CA GLU A 69 6.86 -6.48 4.44
C GLU A 69 6.41 -7.23 3.17
N TRP A 70 5.56 -6.62 2.34
CA TRP A 70 5.07 -7.27 1.13
C TRP A 70 6.11 -7.34 0.01
N LEU A 71 6.65 -6.19 -0.42
CA LEU A 71 7.40 -6.07 -1.67
C LEU A 71 8.91 -6.28 -1.53
N ILE A 72 9.46 -6.16 -0.32
CA ILE A 72 10.90 -6.26 -0.07
C ILE A 72 11.24 -7.54 0.71
N LYS A 73 10.55 -7.78 1.83
CA LYS A 73 10.87 -8.89 2.74
C LYS A 73 10.23 -10.22 2.35
N GLY A 74 9.22 -10.20 1.47
CA GLY A 74 8.49 -11.41 1.06
C GLY A 74 7.61 -11.99 2.17
N GLY A 75 6.95 -11.12 2.92
CA GLY A 75 6.16 -11.45 4.12
C GLY A 75 4.76 -11.98 3.81
N LEU A 76 3.73 -11.31 4.35
CA LEU A 76 2.37 -11.83 4.56
C LEU A 76 1.63 -12.30 3.29
N PHE A 77 2.04 -11.87 2.10
CA PHE A 77 1.40 -12.22 0.84
C PHE A 77 2.44 -12.52 -0.24
N PRO A 78 2.18 -13.51 -1.12
CA PRO A 78 3.07 -13.79 -2.23
C PRO A 78 3.16 -12.59 -3.18
N VAL A 79 4.36 -12.29 -3.64
CA VAL A 79 4.56 -11.30 -4.69
C VAL A 79 4.28 -11.98 -6.04
N ALA A 80 3.30 -11.48 -6.78
CA ALA A 80 2.80 -12.11 -8.01
C ALA A 80 3.72 -11.90 -9.24
N ALA A 81 4.68 -10.98 -9.15
CA ALA A 81 5.56 -10.61 -10.25
C ALA A 81 6.91 -10.08 -9.72
N PRO A 82 7.97 -9.99 -10.56
CA PRO A 82 9.19 -9.29 -10.21
C PRO A 82 8.90 -7.86 -9.72
N VAL A 83 9.69 -7.38 -8.75
CA VAL A 83 9.58 -6.02 -8.21
C VAL A 83 10.79 -5.20 -8.64
N LEU A 84 10.55 -4.10 -9.35
CA LEU A 84 11.54 -3.06 -9.61
C LEU A 84 11.38 -1.97 -8.55
N VAL A 85 12.40 -1.81 -7.70
CA VAL A 85 12.41 -0.78 -6.66
C VAL A 85 13.12 0.47 -7.20
N ILE A 86 12.46 1.62 -7.08
CA ILE A 86 13.02 2.92 -7.43
C ILE A 86 13.01 3.77 -6.16
N GLU A 87 14.21 4.13 -5.68
CA GLU A 87 14.36 5.07 -4.56
C GLU A 87 13.98 6.47 -5.05
N ALA A 88 12.84 6.96 -4.57
CA ALA A 88 12.18 8.17 -5.04
C ALA A 88 12.18 9.29 -3.99
N ASP A 89 13.10 9.25 -3.02
CA ASP A 89 13.31 10.32 -2.04
C ASP A 89 13.99 11.57 -2.65
N HIS A 90 14.64 11.41 -3.81
CA HIS A 90 15.25 12.50 -4.57
C HIS A 90 14.36 12.90 -5.76
N ASP A 91 14.39 14.18 -6.12
CA ASP A 91 13.75 14.70 -7.35
C ASP A 91 14.53 14.33 -8.62
#